data_AF-A0A267WKJ0-F1
#
_entry.id   AF-A0A267WKJ0-F1
#
_cell.length_a   1.000
_cell.length_b   1.000
_cell.length_c   1.000
_cell.angle_alpha   90.00
_cell.angle_beta   90.00
_cell.angle_gamma   90.00
#
_symmetry.space_group_name_H-M   'P 1'
#
loop_
_entity.id
_entity.type
_entity.pdbx_description
1 polymer ?
#
loop_
_entity_poly.entity_id
_entity_poly.type
_entity_poly.pdbx_seq_one_letter_code
_entity_poly.pdbx_strand_id
1 'polypeptide(L)'
;MPAPVLSVGSTVNATVSVGVIEAATDYKGQRSLPRDFSIELKQGSITNQRRSGRCWNPNRWNSIHGSRSPSVAADITCMERSRGWDCSHGFPVSLC
;
A
#
# COMPACT_ATOMS: atom_id res chain seq x y z
N MET A 1 14.13 23.59 10.10
CA MET A 1 15.60 23.65 10.16
C MET A 1 16.14 22.95 8.93
N PRO A 2 17.01 23.56 8.12
CA PRO A 2 17.53 22.93 6.90
C PRO A 2 18.52 21.79 7.26
N ALA A 3 18.48 20.71 6.50
CA ALA A 3 19.41 19.59 6.65
C ALA A 3 20.87 20.07 6.43
N PRO A 4 21.86 19.49 7.14
CA PRO A 4 23.25 19.86 6.93
C PRO A 4 23.66 19.58 5.48
N VAL A 5 24.23 20.59 4.81
CA VAL A 5 24.77 20.45 3.46
C VAL A 5 26.05 19.64 3.58
N LEU A 6 25.95 18.32 3.39
CA LEU A 6 27.10 17.43 3.31
C LEU A 6 27.88 17.75 2.02
N SER A 7 29.21 17.72 2.10
CA SER A 7 30.07 17.87 0.92
C SER A 7 29.71 16.83 -0.14
N VAL A 8 29.69 17.22 -1.42
CA VAL A 8 29.36 16.34 -2.55
C VAL A 8 30.15 15.02 -2.50
N GLY A 9 31.41 15.05 -2.04
CA GLY A 9 32.21 13.82 -1.89
C GLY A 9 31.67 12.85 -0.84
N SER A 10 31.18 13.38 0.29
CA SER A 10 30.58 12.56 1.36
C SER A 10 29.18 12.03 1.00
N THR A 11 28.39 12.80 0.25
CA THR A 11 27.06 12.36 -0.22
C THR A 11 27.17 11.29 -1.29
N VAL A 12 28.14 11.40 -2.20
CA VAL A 12 28.42 10.37 -3.19
C VAL A 12 28.85 9.07 -2.50
N ASN A 13 29.80 9.13 -1.56
CA ASN A 13 30.28 7.94 -0.85
C ASN A 13 29.18 7.22 -0.04
N ALA A 14 28.31 7.99 0.63
CA ALA A 14 27.15 7.44 1.33
C ALA A 14 26.18 6.77 0.34
N THR A 15 25.85 7.45 -0.76
CA THR A 15 24.88 6.97 -1.76
C THR A 15 25.34 5.68 -2.44
N VAL A 16 26.62 5.55 -2.80
CA VAL A 16 27.14 4.33 -3.45
C VAL A 16 27.23 3.15 -2.49
N SER A 17 27.39 3.40 -1.19
CA SER A 17 27.57 2.36 -0.17
C SER A 17 26.25 1.80 0.35
N VAL A 18 25.23 2.64 0.59
CA VAL A 18 23.95 2.22 1.18
C VAL A 18 22.74 2.39 0.25
N GLY A 19 22.94 3.04 -0.91
CA GLY A 19 21.85 3.40 -1.82
C GLY A 19 21.21 4.75 -1.48
N VAL A 20 20.52 5.32 -2.48
CA VAL A 20 19.96 6.69 -2.39
C VAL A 20 18.90 6.81 -1.29
N ILE A 21 17.99 5.83 -1.17
CA ILE A 21 16.87 5.91 -0.23
C ILE A 21 17.40 5.95 1.20
N GLU A 22 18.24 4.99 1.58
CA GLU A 22 18.84 4.93 2.92
C GLU A 22 19.71 6.16 3.22
N ALA A 23 20.49 6.64 2.25
CA ALA A 23 21.30 7.85 2.41
C ALA A 23 20.46 9.14 2.56
N ALA A 24 19.25 9.17 1.98
CA ALA A 24 18.33 10.30 2.02
C ALA A 24 17.27 10.19 3.13
N THR A 25 17.19 9.07 3.85
CA THR A 25 16.20 8.87 4.92
C THR A 25 16.45 9.84 6.07
N ASP A 26 15.50 10.75 6.30
CA ASP A 26 15.51 11.60 7.49
C ASP A 26 14.90 10.89 8.71
N TYR A 27 15.79 10.43 9.60
CA TYR A 27 15.40 9.76 10.84
C TYR A 27 14.66 10.67 11.83
N LYS A 28 14.85 12.01 11.76
CA LYS A 28 14.11 12.94 12.63
C LYS A 28 12.66 13.03 12.17
N GLY A 29 12.45 13.21 10.87
CA GLY A 29 11.15 13.10 10.22
C GLY A 29 10.46 11.80 10.57
N GLN A 30 11.09 10.65 10.31
CA GLN A 30 10.52 9.32 10.58
C GLN A 30 10.05 9.13 12.03
N ARG A 31 10.78 9.67 13.02
CA ARG A 31 10.40 9.59 14.44
C ARG A 31 9.28 10.56 14.82
N SER A 32 9.17 11.68 14.10
CA SER A 32 8.13 12.69 14.33
C SER A 32 6.80 12.38 13.64
N LEU A 33 6.75 11.39 12.76
CA LEU A 33 5.51 11.01 12.07
C LEU A 33 4.50 10.44 13.08
N PRO A 34 3.36 11.12 13.32
CA PRO A 34 2.31 10.56 14.15
C PRO A 34 1.69 9.35 13.43
N ARG A 35 1.54 8.24 14.17
CA ARG A 35 0.82 7.04 13.69
C ARG A 35 -0.48 6.78 14.45
N ASP A 36 -0.77 7.63 15.42
CA ASP A 36 -2.03 7.66 16.15
C ASP A 36 -2.95 8.69 15.49
N PHE A 37 -4.15 8.26 15.13
CA PHE A 37 -5.15 9.09 14.46
C PHE A 37 -6.37 9.25 15.36
N SER A 38 -7.05 10.39 15.28
CA SER A 38 -8.27 10.65 16.07
C SER A 38 -9.46 9.76 15.68
N ILE A 39 -9.42 9.18 14.48
CA ILE A 39 -10.44 8.27 13.94
C ILE A 39 -9.73 7.06 13.35
N GLU A 40 -10.05 5.88 13.87
CA GLU A 40 -9.53 4.60 13.38
C GLU A 40 -10.66 3.77 12.75
N LEU A 41 -10.40 3.27 11.55
CA LEU A 41 -11.29 2.34 10.86
C LEU A 41 -10.91 0.91 11.22
N LYS A 42 -11.92 0.08 11.54
CA LYS A 42 -11.72 -1.37 11.74
C LYS A 42 -11.46 -2.03 10.39
N GLN A 43 -10.21 -2.03 9.96
CA GLN A 43 -9.78 -2.72 8.74
C GLN A 43 -9.49 -4.20 9.04
N GLY A 44 -9.70 -5.06 8.04
CA GLY A 44 -9.38 -6.47 8.09
C GLY A 44 -7.87 -6.74 7.98
N SER A 45 -7.50 -7.95 7.56
CA SER A 45 -6.11 -8.34 7.35
C SER A 45 -5.44 -7.55 6.22
N ILE A 46 -4.13 -7.37 6.33
CA ILE A 46 -3.31 -6.69 5.32
C ILE A 46 -3.15 -7.60 4.09
N THR A 47 -3.48 -7.08 2.91
CA THR A 47 -3.34 -7.78 1.62
C THR A 47 -1.95 -7.56 1.00
N ASN A 48 -1.47 -8.54 0.21
CA ASN A 48 -0.18 -8.44 -0.50
C ASN A 48 -0.35 -8.69 -2.01
N GLN A 49 -0.08 -7.67 -2.83
CA GLN A 49 -0.16 -7.75 -4.29
C GLN A 49 0.97 -8.57 -4.93
N ARG A 50 1.98 -8.96 -4.15
CA ARG A 50 3.18 -9.70 -4.56
C ARG A 50 3.88 -9.00 -5.73
N ARG A 51 4.48 -9.78 -6.64
CA ARG A 51 5.12 -9.29 -7.87
C ARG A 51 4.09 -9.08 -8.98
N SER A 52 3.05 -8.28 -8.72
CA SER A 52 2.04 -7.93 -9.72
C SER A 52 1.81 -6.42 -9.78
N GLY A 53 1.49 -5.90 -10.96
CA GLY A 53 1.14 -4.49 -11.19
C GLY A 53 -0.32 -4.14 -10.84
N ARG A 54 -0.96 -4.91 -9.96
CA ARG A 54 -2.41 -4.84 -9.72
C ARG A 54 -2.79 -3.97 -8.52
N CYS A 55 -2.00 -2.96 -8.13
CA CYS A 55 -2.27 -2.17 -6.92
C CYS A 55 -3.69 -1.57 -6.85
N TRP A 56 -4.29 -1.24 -8.00
CA TRP A 56 -5.68 -0.77 -8.08
C TRP A 56 -6.70 -1.77 -7.51
N ASN A 57 -6.39 -3.07 -7.55
CA ASN A 57 -7.31 -4.14 -7.24
C ASN A 57 -7.38 -4.47 -5.73
N PRO A 58 -6.27 -4.73 -5.01
CA PRO A 58 -6.30 -4.85 -3.54
C PRO A 58 -6.80 -3.59 -2.85
N ASN A 59 -6.51 -2.40 -3.36
CA ASN A 59 -7.02 -1.15 -2.79
C ASN A 59 -8.55 -1.09 -2.85
N ARG A 60 -9.13 -1.44 -4.02
CA ARG A 60 -10.58 -1.52 -4.20
C ARG A 60 -11.20 -2.59 -3.31
N TRP A 61 -10.60 -3.78 -3.26
CA TRP A 61 -11.03 -4.88 -2.39
C TRP A 61 -11.01 -4.50 -0.91
N ASN A 62 -9.92 -3.88 -0.43
CA ASN A 62 -9.78 -3.47 0.97
C ASN A 62 -10.84 -2.44 1.38
N SER A 63 -11.18 -1.51 0.50
CA SER A 63 -12.27 -0.55 0.73
C SER A 63 -13.63 -1.25 0.84
N ILE A 64 -13.89 -2.25 0.00
CA ILE A 64 -15.14 -3.02 0.02
C ILE A 64 -15.23 -3.87 1.28
N HIS A 65 -14.21 -4.68 1.56
CA HIS A 65 -14.21 -5.62 2.68
C HIS A 65 -14.01 -4.94 4.04
N GLY A 66 -13.47 -3.72 4.08
CA GLY A 66 -13.43 -2.87 5.27
C GLY A 66 -14.82 -2.36 5.71
N SER A 67 -15.82 -2.36 4.82
CA SER A 67 -17.14 -1.77 5.07
C SER A 67 -18.19 -2.69 5.73
N ARG A 68 -17.79 -3.87 6.21
CA ARG A 68 -18.55 -4.72 7.16
C ARG A 68 -19.90 -5.31 6.73
N SER A 69 -20.34 -5.21 5.48
CA SER A 69 -21.54 -5.94 5.00
C SER A 69 -21.15 -7.14 4.12
N PRO A 70 -21.21 -8.39 4.64
CA PRO A 70 -21.02 -9.60 3.84
C PRO A 70 -21.97 -9.69 2.63
N SER A 71 -23.18 -9.11 2.75
CA SER A 71 -24.15 -8.98 1.65
C SER A 71 -23.66 -8.04 0.55
N VAL A 72 -23.14 -6.86 0.90
CA VAL A 72 -22.55 -5.92 -0.07
C VAL A 72 -21.32 -6.53 -0.74
N ALA A 73 -20.49 -7.24 0.02
CA ALA A 73 -19.35 -7.98 -0.54
C ALA A 73 -19.80 -9.06 -1.53
N ALA A 74 -20.87 -9.80 -1.22
CA ALA A 74 -21.45 -10.81 -2.10
C ALA A 74 -22.07 -10.19 -3.37
N ASP A 75 -22.78 -9.07 -3.26
CA ASP A 75 -23.37 -8.35 -4.40
C ASP A 75 -22.30 -7.82 -5.35
N ILE A 76 -21.19 -7.31 -4.82
CA ILE A 76 -20.06 -6.85 -5.64
C ILE A 76 -19.35 -8.02 -6.30
N THR A 77 -19.13 -9.11 -5.56
CA THR A 77 -18.56 -10.35 -6.10
C THR A 77 -19.42 -10.90 -7.26
N CYS A 78 -20.75 -10.86 -7.09
CA CYS A 78 -21.70 -11.25 -8.12
C CYS A 78 -21.61 -10.34 -9.35
N MET A 79 -21.58 -9.01 -9.15
CA MET A 79 -21.41 -8.02 -10.22
C MET A 79 -20.08 -8.20 -10.99
N GLU A 80 -19.00 -8.55 -10.29
CA GLU A 80 -17.68 -8.79 -10.90
C GLU A 80 -17.67 -10.08 -11.71
N ARG A 81 -18.31 -11.14 -11.23
CA ARG A 81 -18.53 -12.38 -12.00
C ARG A 81 -19.32 -12.13 -13.28
N SER A 82 -20.37 -11.29 -13.24
CA SER A 82 -21.13 -10.89 -14.43
C SER A 82 -20.30 -10.08 -15.44
N ARG A 83 -19.24 -9.41 -14.99
CA ARG A 83 -18.30 -8.67 -15.85
C ARG A 83 -17.13 -9.55 -16.36
N GLY A 84 -17.19 -10.86 -16.13
CA GLY A 84 -16.13 -11.78 -16.54
C GLY A 84 -14.91 -11.75 -15.63
N TRP A 85 -15.08 -11.55 -14.31
CA TRP A 85 -13.99 -11.66 -13.35
C TRP A 85 -14.22 -12.84 -12.40
N ASP A 86 -13.25 -13.76 -12.31
CA ASP A 86 -13.23 -14.82 -11.32
C ASP A 86 -12.81 -14.26 -9.96
N CYS A 87 -13.69 -14.42 -8.97
CA CYS A 87 -13.51 -13.92 -7.61
C CYS A 87 -13.25 -15.05 -6.60
N SER A 88 -13.13 -16.31 -7.06
CA SER A 88 -13.02 -17.50 -6.22
C SER A 88 -11.74 -17.55 -5.37
N HIS A 89 -10.73 -16.74 -5.73
CA HIS A 89 -9.42 -16.68 -5.07
C HIS A 89 -9.24 -15.47 -4.15
N GLY A 90 -10.32 -14.78 -3.79
CA GLY A 90 -10.27 -13.60 -2.90
C GLY A 90 -9.67 -12.34 -3.54
N PHE A 91 -9.40 -12.37 -4.85
CA PHE A 91 -9.05 -11.23 -5.68
C PHE A 91 -9.63 -11.46 -7.08
N PRO A 92 -10.26 -10.46 -7.73
CA PRO A 92 -10.82 -10.63 -9.06
C PRO A 92 -9.70 -10.84 -10.09
N VAL A 93 -9.84 -11.88 -10.91
CA VAL A 93 -8.97 -12.25 -12.03
C VAL A 93 -9.81 -12.23 -13.30
N SER A 94 -9.30 -11.64 -14.40
CA SER A 94 -10.05 -11.62 -15.66
C SER A 94 -10.27 -13.05 -16.18
N LEU A 95 -11.51 -13.41 -16.54
CA LEU A 95 -11.90 -14.67 -17.19
C LEU A 95 -11.68 -14.59 -18.72
N CYS A 96 -10.53 -14.06 -19.14
CA CYS A 96 -10.09 -14.20 -20.53
C CYS A 96 -9.44 -15.56 -20.73
#